data_AF-A0A822AQD7-F1
#
_entry.id   AF-A0A822AQD7-F1
#
_cell.length_a   1.000
_cell.length_b   1.000
_cell.length_c   1.000
_cell.angle_alpha   90.00
_cell.angle_beta   90.00
_cell.angle_gamma   90.00
#
_symmetry.space_group_name_H-M   'P 1'
#
loop_
_entity.id
_entity.type
_entity.pdbx_description
1 polymer ?
#
loop_
_entity_poly.entity_id
_entity_poly.type
_entity_poly.pdbx_seq_one_letter_code
_entity_poly.pdbx_strand_id
1 'polypeptide(L)'
;MIILFIEQFNQLAATLPSMRNSSTRSVRVAVAVFLAKLRLGLSNRVLAILFHLDNKRVVSHIISQVRKALINDFVPYHLGLQHISREIAIEEYQTNIASILHSNKSDHLIVIADTPYIFVP
;
A
#
# COMPACT_ATOMS: atom_id res chain seq x y z
N MET A 1 -11.64 -8.11 3.70
CA MET A 1 -12.27 -6.82 4.06
C MET A 1 -11.20 -5.96 4.74
N ILE A 2 -10.76 -4.85 4.14
CA ILE A 2 -9.70 -4.00 4.74
C ILE A 2 -10.33 -3.16 5.86
N ILE A 3 -10.23 -3.63 7.10
CA ILE A 3 -10.48 -2.83 8.30
C ILE A 3 -9.14 -2.21 8.67
N LEU A 4 -9.02 -0.89 8.56
CA LEU A 4 -7.88 -0.17 9.10
C LEU A 4 -8.28 0.40 10.45
N PHE A 5 -7.58 0.01 11.52
CA PHE A 5 -7.70 0.68 12.81
C PHE A 5 -7.12 2.10 12.71
N ILE A 6 -7.52 2.99 13.63
CA ILE A 6 -7.13 4.40 13.59
C ILE A 6 -5.59 4.58 13.69
N GLU A 7 -4.93 3.70 14.42
CA GLU A 7 -3.47 3.66 14.55
C GLU A 7 -2.82 3.34 13.19
N GLN A 8 -3.28 2.29 12.52
CA GLN A 8 -2.79 1.90 11.19
C GLN A 8 -3.04 3.02 10.16
N PHE A 9 -4.17 3.72 10.26
CA PHE A 9 -4.46 4.86 9.40
C PHE A 9 -3.48 6.02 9.63
N ASN A 10 -3.20 6.33 10.89
CA ASN A 10 -2.25 7.38 11.23
C ASN A 10 -0.83 7.02 10.80
N GLN A 11 -0.43 5.75 10.98
CA GLN A 11 0.85 5.24 10.53
C GLN A 11 0.99 5.32 9.01
N LEU A 12 -0.03 4.88 8.25
CA LEU A 12 -0.03 4.99 6.79
C LEU A 12 0.05 6.45 6.32
N ALA A 13 -0.64 7.38 6.99
CA ALA A 13 -0.54 8.79 6.63
C ALA A 13 0.84 9.38 6.94
N ALA A 14 1.54 8.86 7.97
CA ALA A 14 2.88 9.29 8.35
C ALA A 14 3.97 8.74 7.42
N THR A 15 3.74 7.60 6.75
CA THR A 15 4.70 6.99 5.80
C THR A 15 4.68 7.62 4.40
N LEU A 16 4.01 8.77 4.21
CA LEU A 16 3.90 9.46 2.91
C LEU A 16 4.55 10.86 2.91
N PRO A 17 5.88 10.97 3.11
CA PRO A 17 6.59 12.25 3.14
C PRO A 17 6.55 13.03 1.82
N SER A 18 6.32 12.37 0.68
CA SER A 18 6.15 13.06 -0.61
C SER A 18 4.85 13.87 -0.70
N MET A 19 3.87 13.60 0.19
CA MET A 19 2.64 14.36 0.26
C MET A 19 2.76 15.57 1.18
N ARG A 20 2.20 16.69 0.72
CA ARG A 20 2.10 17.91 1.52
C ARG A 20 0.64 18.26 1.82
N ASN A 21 0.44 18.96 2.94
CA ASN A 21 -0.80 19.67 3.20
C ASN A 21 -0.96 20.79 2.17
N SER A 22 -2.19 21.12 1.84
CA SER A 22 -2.55 22.22 0.96
C SER A 22 -3.60 23.10 1.64
N SER A 23 -3.91 24.25 1.06
CA SER A 23 -4.98 25.13 1.55
C SER A 23 -6.35 24.44 1.57
N THR A 24 -6.59 23.46 0.69
CA THR A 24 -7.90 22.81 0.54
C THR A 24 -8.02 21.48 1.28
N ARG A 25 -6.90 20.82 1.64
CA ARG A 25 -6.91 19.53 2.32
C ARG A 25 -5.61 19.18 3.04
N SER A 26 -5.74 18.37 4.08
CA SER A 26 -4.60 17.70 4.73
C SER A 26 -4.21 16.40 4.02
N VAL A 27 -3.03 15.85 4.35
CA VAL A 27 -2.62 14.51 3.92
C VAL A 27 -3.59 13.44 4.43
N ARG A 28 -4.04 13.54 5.69
CA ARG A 28 -5.03 12.61 6.27
C ARG A 28 -6.33 12.58 5.47
N VAL A 29 -6.86 13.75 5.08
CA VAL A 29 -8.07 13.81 4.24
C VAL A 29 -7.83 13.17 2.88
N ALA A 30 -6.66 13.39 2.26
CA ALA A 30 -6.32 12.75 0.98
C ALA A 30 -6.32 11.22 1.08
N VAL A 31 -5.65 10.69 2.10
CA VAL A 31 -5.59 9.24 2.36
C VAL A 31 -6.98 8.70 2.65
N ALA A 32 -7.79 9.40 3.45
CA ALA A 32 -9.18 8.99 3.74
C ALA A 32 -10.05 8.94 2.47
N VAL A 33 -9.95 9.95 1.59
CA VAL A 33 -10.67 9.95 0.29
C VAL A 33 -10.26 8.76 -0.56
N PHE A 34 -8.96 8.47 -0.64
CA PHE A 34 -8.43 7.33 -1.39
C PHE A 34 -8.91 5.99 -0.82
N LEU A 35 -8.83 5.79 0.50
CA LEU A 35 -9.30 4.57 1.15
C LEU A 35 -10.82 4.39 1.03
N ALA A 36 -11.59 5.48 1.15
CA ALA A 36 -13.03 5.45 0.94
C ALA A 36 -13.37 5.05 -0.51
N LYS A 37 -12.62 5.55 -1.49
CA LYS A 37 -12.77 5.14 -2.90
C LYS A 37 -12.55 3.63 -3.07
N LEU A 38 -11.48 3.09 -2.51
CA LEU A 38 -11.16 1.66 -2.61
C LEU A 38 -12.17 0.78 -1.86
N ARG A 39 -12.59 1.19 -0.66
CA ARG A 39 -13.47 0.40 0.19
C ARG A 39 -14.92 0.40 -0.27
N LEU A 40 -15.41 1.56 -0.73
CA LEU A 40 -16.83 1.76 -0.98
C LEU A 40 -17.18 1.83 -2.48
N GLY A 41 -16.17 1.92 -3.37
CA GLY A 41 -16.40 2.01 -4.82
C GLY A 41 -17.15 3.27 -5.27
N LEU A 42 -17.27 4.29 -4.42
CA LEU A 42 -18.11 5.46 -4.67
C LEU A 42 -17.62 6.29 -5.86
N SER A 43 -18.55 6.97 -6.54
CA SER A 43 -18.20 7.91 -7.61
C SER A 43 -17.44 9.12 -7.04
N ASN A 44 -16.57 9.74 -7.86
CA ASN A 44 -15.81 10.91 -7.44
C ASN A 44 -16.72 12.11 -7.08
N ARG A 45 -17.95 12.15 -7.59
CA ARG A 45 -18.94 13.17 -7.23
C ARG A 45 -19.47 12.95 -5.81
N VAL A 46 -19.78 11.71 -5.45
CA VAL A 46 -20.23 11.36 -4.09
C VAL A 46 -19.12 11.62 -3.08
N LEU A 47 -17.88 11.23 -3.40
CA LEU A 47 -16.73 11.51 -2.53
C LEU A 47 -16.48 13.02 -2.35
N ALA A 48 -16.68 13.83 -3.40
CA ALA A 48 -16.54 15.29 -3.27
C ALA A 48 -17.56 15.87 -2.26
N ILE A 49 -18.79 15.37 -2.29
CA ILE A 49 -19.84 15.77 -1.34
C ILE A 49 -19.49 15.31 0.09
N LEU A 50 -19.13 14.03 0.27
CA LEU A 50 -18.84 13.44 1.58
C LEU A 50 -17.65 14.09 2.30
N PHE A 51 -16.65 14.54 1.54
CA PHE A 51 -15.43 15.15 2.08
C PHE A 51 -15.40 16.68 1.94
N HIS A 52 -16.53 17.30 1.56
CA HIS A 52 -16.65 18.75 1.38
C HIS A 52 -15.58 19.34 0.44
N LEU A 53 -15.33 18.67 -0.69
CA LEU A 53 -14.36 19.10 -1.71
C LEU A 53 -15.08 19.78 -2.88
N ASP A 54 -14.42 20.75 -3.50
CA ASP A 54 -15.03 21.62 -4.52
C ASP A 54 -15.71 20.87 -5.67
N ASN A 55 -15.10 19.80 -6.17
CA ASN A 55 -15.63 19.04 -7.30
C ASN A 55 -14.95 17.66 -7.50
N LYS A 56 -15.53 16.86 -8.41
CA LYS A 56 -15.03 15.53 -8.78
C LYS A 56 -13.60 15.51 -9.35
N ARG A 57 -13.11 16.62 -9.92
CA ARG A 57 -11.74 16.70 -10.49
C ARG A 57 -10.71 16.78 -9.36
N VAL A 58 -11.02 17.52 -8.29
CA VAL A 58 -10.19 17.57 -7.07
C VAL A 58 -10.02 16.17 -6.49
N VAL A 59 -11.11 15.40 -6.37
CA VAL A 59 -11.06 14.00 -5.91
C VAL A 59 -10.16 13.13 -6.81
N SER A 60 -10.30 13.26 -8.14
CA SER A 60 -9.45 12.54 -9.08
C SER A 60 -7.97 12.88 -8.91
N HIS A 61 -7.66 14.15 -8.70
CA HIS A 61 -6.30 14.61 -8.46
C HIS A 61 -5.76 14.06 -7.13
N ILE A 62 -6.55 14.11 -6.06
CA ILE A 62 -6.21 13.53 -4.75
C ILE A 62 -5.86 12.05 -4.89
N ILE A 63 -6.72 11.26 -5.54
CA ILE A 63 -6.50 9.81 -5.74
C ILE A 63 -5.18 9.59 -6.49
N SER A 64 -4.91 10.37 -7.55
CA SER A 64 -3.66 10.24 -8.29
C SER A 64 -2.43 10.59 -7.46
N GLN A 65 -2.51 11.60 -6.59
CA GLN A 65 -1.40 12.03 -5.74
C GLN A 65 -1.11 10.99 -4.66
N VAL A 66 -2.14 10.49 -3.97
CA VAL A 66 -1.99 9.44 -2.96
C VAL A 66 -1.41 8.17 -3.58
N ARG A 67 -1.88 7.76 -4.77
CA ARG A 67 -1.33 6.59 -5.47
C ARG A 67 0.16 6.75 -5.78
N LYS A 68 0.58 7.91 -6.29
CA LYS A 68 2.00 8.19 -6.57
C LYS A 68 2.84 8.17 -5.29
N ALA A 69 2.33 8.78 -4.22
CA ALA A 69 3.01 8.78 -2.93
C ALA A 69 3.16 7.36 -2.36
N LEU A 70 2.12 6.53 -2.44
CA LEU A 70 2.20 5.12 -2.01
C LEU A 70 3.25 4.35 -2.82
N ILE A 71 3.32 4.54 -4.14
CA ILE A 71 4.33 3.89 -4.99
C ILE A 71 5.75 4.32 -4.61
N ASN A 72 5.96 5.60 -4.29
CA ASN A 72 7.29 6.12 -4.01
C ASN A 72 7.74 5.86 -2.56
N ASP A 73 6.84 6.03 -1.60
CA ASP A 73 7.21 6.13 -0.18
C ASP A 73 6.82 4.89 0.63
N PHE A 74 5.82 4.13 0.19
CA PHE A 74 5.33 2.97 0.93
C PHE A 74 5.81 1.65 0.32
N VAL A 75 5.61 1.49 -1.00
CA VAL A 75 5.86 0.23 -1.70
C VAL A 75 7.31 -0.26 -1.58
N PRO A 76 8.36 0.55 -1.78
CA PRO A 76 9.73 0.06 -1.74
C PRO A 76 10.12 -0.57 -0.39
N TYR A 77 9.51 -0.10 0.69
CA TYR A 77 9.83 -0.51 2.06
C TYR A 77 8.91 -1.60 2.62
N HIS A 78 7.75 -1.85 1.99
CA HIS A 78 6.74 -2.77 2.56
C HIS A 78 6.22 -3.81 1.57
N LEU A 79 6.39 -3.62 0.26
CA LEU A 79 5.82 -4.49 -0.78
C LEU A 79 6.78 -4.78 -1.95
N GLY A 80 7.88 -4.04 -2.06
CA GLY A 80 8.90 -4.25 -3.08
C GLY A 80 9.81 -5.43 -2.76
N LEU A 81 10.52 -5.96 -3.74
CA LEU A 81 11.41 -7.13 -3.58
C LEU A 81 12.59 -6.90 -2.61
N GLN A 82 12.80 -5.66 -2.15
CA GLN A 82 13.89 -5.27 -1.25
C GLN A 82 13.47 -5.21 0.24
N HIS A 83 12.21 -5.49 0.57
CA HIS A 83 11.73 -5.32 1.95
C HIS A 83 12.18 -6.42 2.94
N ILE A 84 12.69 -7.56 2.45
CA ILE A 84 13.17 -8.70 3.27
C ILE A 84 14.48 -9.21 2.68
N SER A 85 15.50 -9.47 3.52
CA SER A 85 16.75 -10.09 3.06
C SER A 85 16.56 -11.59 2.81
N ARG A 86 17.41 -12.20 1.98
CA ARG A 86 17.35 -13.64 1.69
C ARG A 86 17.46 -14.46 2.97
N GLU A 87 18.32 -14.05 3.90
CA GLU A 87 18.60 -14.73 5.15
C GLU A 87 17.35 -14.74 6.04
N ILE A 88 16.72 -13.57 6.22
CA ILE A 88 15.46 -13.44 6.97
C ILE A 88 14.35 -14.23 6.28
N ALA A 89 14.30 -14.23 4.94
CA ALA A 89 13.31 -15.01 4.19
C ALA A 89 13.43 -16.52 4.45
N ILE A 90 14.66 -17.04 4.52
CA ILE A 90 14.93 -18.45 4.81
C ILE A 90 14.63 -18.78 6.28
N GLU A 91 15.02 -17.91 7.22
CA GLU A 91 14.88 -18.15 8.66
C GLU A 91 13.44 -18.05 9.15
N GLU A 92 12.71 -17.01 8.71
CA GLU A 92 11.39 -16.67 9.28
C GLU A 92 10.20 -17.17 8.44
N TYR A 93 10.39 -17.37 7.13
CA TYR A 93 9.26 -17.60 6.21
C TYR A 93 9.34 -18.92 5.43
N GLN A 94 10.51 -19.56 5.32
CA GLN A 94 10.63 -20.84 4.63
C GLN A 94 10.21 -22.01 5.52
N THR A 95 9.24 -22.80 5.03
CA THR A 95 8.84 -24.03 5.71
C THR A 95 9.79 -25.18 5.39
N ASN A 96 10.00 -26.07 6.38
CA ASN A 96 10.82 -27.27 6.20
C ASN A 96 10.30 -28.18 5.08
N ILE A 97 8.97 -28.23 4.89
CA ILE A 97 8.32 -29.01 3.82
C ILE A 97 8.75 -28.51 2.44
N ALA A 98 8.78 -27.19 2.21
CA ALA A 98 9.21 -26.64 0.92
C ALA A 98 10.66 -27.03 0.60
N SER A 99 11.56 -26.92 1.58
CA SER A 99 12.96 -27.32 1.44
C SER A 99 13.11 -28.79 1.07
N ILE A 100 12.38 -29.70 1.74
CA ILE A 100 12.40 -31.14 1.45
C ILE A 100 11.91 -31.43 0.02
N LEU A 101 10.84 -30.77 -0.42
CA LEU A 101 10.21 -31.05 -1.71
C LEU A 101 11.01 -30.53 -2.92
N HIS A 102 11.73 -29.41 -2.80
CA HIS A 102 12.26 -28.71 -3.97
C HIS A 102 13.79 -28.58 -4.03
N SER A 103 14.52 -28.65 -2.92
CA SER A 103 15.98 -28.44 -2.93
C SER A 103 16.78 -29.44 -2.11
N ASN A 104 16.15 -30.05 -1.09
CA ASN A 104 16.77 -30.84 -0.02
C ASN A 104 17.99 -30.14 0.62
N LYS A 105 18.05 -28.81 0.54
CA LYS A 105 19.13 -27.93 1.03
C LYS A 105 18.52 -26.77 1.81
N SER A 106 19.00 -26.55 3.03
CA SER A 106 18.50 -25.51 3.94
C SER A 106 18.82 -24.08 3.49
N ASP A 107 19.84 -23.90 2.64
CA ASP A 107 20.27 -22.56 2.17
C ASP A 107 19.59 -22.12 0.85
N HIS A 108 18.53 -22.79 0.38
CA HIS A 108 17.86 -22.39 -0.87
C HIS A 108 16.50 -21.78 -0.57
N LEU A 109 16.31 -20.50 -0.90
CA LEU A 109 15.01 -19.84 -0.80
C LEU A 109 14.10 -20.29 -1.94
N ILE A 110 12.90 -20.77 -1.61
CA ILE A 110 11.87 -21.15 -2.56
C ILE A 110 10.81 -20.05 -2.58
N VAL A 111 10.72 -19.35 -3.70
CA VAL A 111 9.79 -18.24 -3.87
C VAL A 111 8.61 -18.68 -4.73
N ILE A 112 7.40 -18.59 -4.18
CA ILE A 112 6.18 -18.72 -4.97
C ILE A 112 5.74 -17.32 -5.35
N ALA A 113 5.98 -16.98 -6.60
CA ALA A 113 5.68 -15.67 -7.16
C ALA A 113 4.35 -15.76 -7.93
N ASP A 114 3.24 -15.50 -7.24
CA ASP A 114 1.95 -15.34 -7.91
C ASP A 114 1.86 -13.91 -8.46
N THR A 115 1.69 -13.79 -9.79
CA THR A 115 1.73 -12.54 -10.56
C THR A 115 0.96 -11.33 -9.99
N PRO A 116 -0.23 -11.45 -9.37
CA PRO A 116 -0.94 -10.29 -8.84
C PRO A 116 -0.33 -9.71 -7.55
N TYR A 117 0.61 -10.41 -6.90
CA TYR A 117 1.26 -9.94 -5.66
C TYR A 117 2.66 -9.38 -5.88
N ILE A 118 3.22 -9.51 -7.08
CA ILE A 118 4.52 -8.96 -7.42
C ILE A 118 4.31 -7.55 -7.95
N PHE A 119 4.67 -6.55 -7.15
CA PHE A 119 4.76 -5.19 -7.64
C PHE A 119 6.03 -5.04 -8.48
N VAL A 120 5.88 -4.99 -9.81
CA VAL A 120 6.94 -4.62 -10.75
C VAL A 120 6.68 -3.16 -11.17
N PRO A 121 7.57 -2.20 -10.85
CA PRO A 121 7.38 -0.78 -11.16
C PRO A 121 7.33 -0.46 -12.65
#